data_AF-A0A7W6EUM4-F1
#
_entry.id   AF-A0A7W6EUM4-F1
#
_cell.length_a   1.000
_cell.length_b   1.000
_cell.length_c   1.000
_cell.angle_alpha   90.00
_cell.angle_beta   90.00
_cell.angle_gamma   90.00
#
_symmetry.space_group_name_H-M   'P 1'
#
loop_
_entity.id
_entity.type
_entity.pdbx_description
1 polymer ?
#
loop_
_entity_poly.entity_id
_entity_poly.type
_entity_poly.pdbx_seq_one_letter_code
_entity_poly.pdbx_strand_id
1 'polypeptide(L)'
;MSEDDQKPVDALSISQLGRAFDQRLREETGFLEQEIARQATDAAGVVRKIEILFELAEQKIGRFTGALSATEIERERIAEELRKGREALEVQHTEKARAFARLERYEEEIARLCGVNAELERALADAVAKADVAVARYAEATKELAALKASFDVAQEYAGAATERADSFVRNARAREAMLQDEVAKVRLEEGIKAMRETVRAEYLAAQLSLTAQRTPGFSGIPELTSTNCPSSADRDAVGPAVVWLAENAEKFVGTAPDTGFEALAGQALCDPIFIAASYMWILGRPADDGGVAHYTGKLADGLTRAKLLENLVSSGEGRSRIALFCDALGRDDDAAIAAAYKLILGRSVDAAGAEHYRRILAKRNGRRMLVSDLASSREGRLSGTPLAAAIRIHSKFSLPSVLTKRKLAGMFSAQSGQTLQAWQAGRLGMLAREAAQRARELDARLNLLEADARRRPTRSDHALNAPTVRAFEHGVGRLVNVKPAVTSPCLDMLLGDSAHDRTPASIRSAIRSELGELEARP
;
A
#
# COMPACT_ATOMS: atom_id res chain seq x y z
N MET A 1 154.97 43.65 83.89
CA MET A 1 155.61 42.46 84.48
C MET A 1 154.82 41.25 84.06
N SER A 2 155.53 40.18 83.69
CA SER A 2 155.06 38.79 83.55
C SER A 2 154.06 38.53 82.42
N GLU A 3 154.31 37.72 81.38
CA GLU A 3 155.22 36.57 81.26
C GLU A 3 155.28 35.74 82.54
N ASP A 4 154.11 35.26 82.97
CA ASP A 4 153.99 33.98 83.67
C ASP A 4 152.51 33.57 83.73
N ASP A 5 152.25 32.28 83.83
CA ASP A 5 150.94 31.62 84.02
C ASP A 5 150.13 31.24 82.76
N GLN A 6 150.80 30.57 81.81
CA GLN A 6 150.15 29.52 80.99
C GLN A 6 149.88 28.29 81.87
N LYS A 7 148.71 28.25 82.52
CA LYS A 7 148.20 27.03 83.18
C LYS A 7 147.92 25.98 82.10
N PRO A 8 148.45 24.74 82.24
CA PRO A 8 148.18 23.67 81.29
C PRO A 8 146.68 23.35 81.32
N VAL A 9 146.02 23.49 80.16
CA VAL A 9 144.64 23.02 80.00
C VAL A 9 144.66 21.51 80.21
N ASP A 10 144.08 21.07 81.33
CA ASP A 10 143.98 19.67 81.72
C ASP A 10 143.26 18.88 80.61
N ALA A 11 143.99 17.97 79.96
CA ALA A 11 143.50 17.14 78.87
C ALA A 11 142.27 16.30 79.28
N LEU A 12 142.11 16.03 80.58
CA LEU A 12 140.93 15.36 81.13
C LEU A 12 139.67 16.23 81.01
N SER A 13 139.79 17.54 81.22
CA SER A 13 138.69 18.51 81.12
C SER A 13 138.23 18.69 79.66
N ILE A 14 139.15 18.67 78.69
CA ILE A 14 138.81 18.69 77.25
C ILE A 14 138.09 17.39 76.84
N SER A 15 138.53 16.22 77.33
CA SER A 15 137.89 14.93 77.06
C SER A 15 136.49 14.80 77.69
N GLN A 16 136.29 15.36 78.88
CA GLN A 16 134.98 15.40 79.54
C GLN A 16 134.03 16.36 78.84
N LEU A 17 134.51 17.54 78.41
CA LEU A 17 133.75 18.46 77.57
C LEU A 17 133.39 17.83 76.22
N GLY A 18 134.31 17.11 75.58
CA GLY A 18 134.04 16.39 74.32
C GLY A 18 132.98 15.30 74.48
N ARG A 19 133.03 14.50 75.56
CA ARG A 19 132.01 13.47 75.84
C ARG A 19 130.66 14.06 76.21
N ALA A 20 130.63 15.13 77.01
CA ALA A 20 129.39 15.84 77.33
C ALA A 20 128.78 16.53 76.09
N PHE A 21 129.63 17.05 75.21
CA PHE A 21 129.21 17.60 73.91
C PHE A 21 128.64 16.49 73.02
N ASP A 22 129.33 15.37 72.83
CA ASP A 22 128.84 14.24 72.03
C ASP A 22 127.55 13.65 72.58
N GLN A 23 127.40 13.56 73.90
CA GLN A 23 126.18 13.08 74.53
C GLN A 23 125.02 14.04 74.31
N ARG A 24 125.24 15.35 74.52
CA ARG A 24 124.23 16.38 74.26
C ARG A 24 123.86 16.46 72.78
N LEU A 25 124.84 16.28 71.89
CA LEU A 25 124.63 16.21 70.45
C LEU A 25 123.76 15.01 70.10
N ARG A 26 124.02 13.83 70.69
CA ARG A 26 123.18 12.62 70.47
C ARG A 26 121.76 12.78 71.00
N GLU A 27 121.60 13.41 72.17
CA GLU A 27 120.29 13.69 72.75
C GLU A 27 119.51 14.70 71.91
N GLU A 28 120.17 15.78 71.44
CA GLU A 28 119.56 16.76 70.54
C GLU A 28 119.26 16.16 69.16
N THR A 29 120.16 15.35 68.57
CA THR A 29 119.89 14.66 67.30
C THR A 29 118.78 13.64 67.44
N GLY A 30 118.72 12.89 68.55
CA GLY A 30 117.64 11.93 68.81
C GLY A 30 116.30 12.62 69.02
N PHE A 31 116.28 13.77 69.70
CA PHE A 31 115.08 14.60 69.82
C PHE A 31 114.63 15.15 68.46
N LEU A 32 115.56 15.66 67.65
CA LEU A 32 115.26 16.14 66.29
C LEU A 32 114.77 15.01 65.38
N GLU A 33 115.35 13.82 65.45
CA GLU A 33 114.89 12.63 64.69
C GLU A 33 113.48 12.21 65.10
N GLN A 34 113.18 12.20 66.41
CA GLN A 34 111.83 11.91 66.91
C GLN A 34 110.82 12.98 66.49
N GLU A 35 111.19 14.26 66.55
CA GLU A 35 110.31 15.35 66.14
C GLU A 35 110.08 15.35 64.61
N ILE A 36 111.11 15.07 63.81
CA ILE A 36 110.99 14.87 62.36
C ILE A 36 110.08 13.67 62.05
N ALA A 37 110.23 12.54 62.76
CA ALA A 37 109.38 11.36 62.58
C ALA A 37 107.91 11.65 62.97
N ARG A 38 107.69 12.42 64.04
CA ARG A 38 106.37 12.85 64.46
C ARG A 38 105.73 13.79 63.44
N GLN A 39 106.47 14.81 62.99
CA GLN A 39 106.01 15.74 61.94
C GLN A 39 105.74 15.03 60.61
N ALA A 40 106.55 14.03 60.24
CA ALA A 40 106.30 13.19 59.06
C ALA A 40 105.01 12.38 59.20
N THR A 41 104.72 11.86 60.38
CA THR A 41 103.49 11.11 60.67
C THR A 41 102.26 12.03 60.65
N ASP A 42 102.35 13.21 61.26
CA ASP A 42 101.29 14.23 61.23
C ASP A 42 101.04 14.73 59.79
N ALA A 43 102.11 14.97 59.03
CA ALA A 43 102.02 15.35 57.62
C ALA A 43 101.36 14.25 56.78
N ALA A 44 101.75 12.97 56.97
CA ALA A 44 101.10 11.84 56.29
C ALA A 44 99.60 11.73 56.66
N GLY A 45 99.24 12.01 57.91
CA GLY A 45 97.85 12.07 58.36
C GLY A 45 97.05 13.20 57.69
N VAL A 46 97.66 14.37 57.50
CA VAL A 46 97.05 15.50 56.77
C VAL A 46 96.89 15.16 55.29
N VAL A 47 97.93 14.61 54.64
CA VAL A 47 97.86 14.18 53.23
C VAL A 47 96.72 13.18 53.03
N ARG A 48 96.61 12.17 53.90
CA ARG A 48 95.53 11.16 53.81
C ARG A 48 94.13 11.76 54.00
N LYS A 49 93.98 12.76 54.90
CA LYS A 49 92.71 13.50 55.04
C LYS A 49 92.39 14.30 53.79
N ILE A 50 93.38 14.92 53.17
CA ILE A 50 93.22 15.66 51.92
C ILE A 50 92.79 14.71 50.79
N GLU A 51 93.43 13.55 50.65
CA GLU A 51 93.07 12.52 49.67
C GLU A 51 91.61 12.06 49.82
N ILE A 52 91.17 11.74 51.05
CA ILE A 52 89.77 11.36 51.31
C ILE A 52 88.80 12.48 50.94
N LEU A 53 89.15 13.75 51.21
CA LEU A 53 88.33 14.89 50.83
C LEU A 53 88.27 15.08 49.31
N PHE A 54 89.37 14.82 48.59
CA PHE A 54 89.39 14.83 47.13
C PHE A 54 88.51 13.72 46.55
N GLU A 55 88.64 12.47 47.03
CA GLU A 55 87.80 11.36 46.59
C GLU A 55 86.30 11.65 46.83
N LEU A 56 85.95 12.21 47.99
CA LEU A 56 84.58 12.61 48.29
C LEU A 56 84.08 13.75 47.39
N ALA A 57 84.96 14.71 47.08
CA ALA A 57 84.64 15.79 46.17
C ALA A 57 84.43 15.28 44.74
N GLU A 58 85.29 14.40 44.24
CA GLU A 58 85.14 13.74 42.93
C GLU A 58 83.84 12.94 42.86
N GLN A 59 83.51 12.18 43.91
CA GLN A 59 82.25 11.44 43.96
C GLN A 59 81.04 12.39 43.94
N LYS A 60 81.09 13.52 44.66
CA LYS A 60 80.02 14.53 44.62
C LYS A 60 79.91 15.19 43.25
N ILE A 61 81.03 15.56 42.64
CA ILE A 61 81.08 16.13 41.29
C ILE A 61 80.45 15.13 40.29
N GLY A 62 80.81 13.85 40.37
CA GLY A 62 80.22 12.79 39.54
C GLY A 62 78.71 12.64 39.71
N ARG A 63 78.19 12.76 40.93
CA ARG A 63 76.73 12.76 41.18
C ARG A 63 76.06 13.99 40.60
N PHE A 64 76.68 15.17 40.71
CA PHE A 64 76.13 16.41 40.15
C PHE A 64 76.16 16.43 38.63
N THR A 65 77.24 15.96 37.99
CA THR A 65 77.32 15.85 36.53
C THR A 65 76.31 14.83 36.01
N GLY A 66 76.12 13.71 36.69
CA GLY A 66 75.06 12.74 36.36
C GLY A 66 73.65 13.30 36.52
N ALA A 67 73.40 14.11 37.56
CA ALA A 67 72.12 14.79 37.73
C ALA A 67 71.88 15.86 36.65
N LEU A 68 72.91 16.62 36.28
CA LEU A 68 72.85 17.62 35.21
C LEU A 68 72.53 16.97 33.87
N SER A 69 73.23 15.91 33.49
CA SER A 69 72.96 15.20 32.22
C SER A 69 71.56 14.59 32.20
N ALA A 70 71.08 14.04 33.33
CA ALA A 70 69.70 13.58 33.43
C ALA A 70 68.68 14.71 33.23
N THR A 71 68.93 15.91 33.78
CA THR A 71 68.06 17.07 33.56
C THR A 71 68.12 17.62 32.14
N GLU A 72 69.28 17.53 31.47
CA GLU A 72 69.42 17.91 30.06
C GLU A 72 68.64 16.96 29.16
N ILE A 73 68.75 15.65 29.39
CA ILE A 73 67.97 14.63 28.66
C ILE A 73 66.46 14.87 28.85
N GLU A 74 66.01 15.17 30.07
CA GLU A 74 64.59 15.43 30.32
C GLU A 74 64.12 16.75 29.68
N ARG A 75 64.98 17.78 29.63
CA ARG A 75 64.70 19.03 28.91
C ARG A 75 64.57 18.80 27.40
N GLU A 76 65.46 18.02 26.81
CA GLU A 76 65.39 17.65 25.39
C GLU A 76 64.13 16.85 25.08
N ARG A 77 63.77 15.91 25.96
CA ARG A 77 62.53 15.15 25.86
C ARG A 77 61.29 16.06 25.90
N ILE A 78 61.21 16.97 26.87
CA ILE A 78 60.09 17.94 26.97
C ILE A 78 60.05 18.85 25.75
N ALA A 79 61.20 19.31 25.24
CA ALA A 79 61.27 20.14 24.05
C ALA A 79 60.73 19.42 22.81
N GLU A 80 61.07 18.13 22.65
CA GLU A 80 60.57 17.29 21.56
C GLU A 80 59.05 17.01 21.69
N GLU A 81 58.55 16.74 22.90
CA GLU A 81 57.12 16.59 23.16
C GLU A 81 56.36 17.89 22.83
N LEU A 82 56.90 19.06 23.19
CA LEU A 82 56.34 20.36 22.84
C LEU A 82 56.35 20.63 21.33
N ARG A 83 57.41 20.21 20.62
CA ARG A 83 57.49 20.33 19.17
C ARG A 83 56.41 19.49 18.49
N LYS A 84 56.28 18.22 18.87
CA LYS A 84 55.19 17.34 18.39
C LYS A 84 53.81 17.89 18.71
N GLY A 85 53.63 18.48 19.90
CA GLY A 85 52.39 19.14 20.29
C GLY A 85 52.03 20.34 19.40
N ARG A 86 53.02 21.16 19.02
CA ARG A 86 52.80 22.29 18.08
C ARG A 86 52.45 21.80 16.67
N GLU A 87 53.17 20.80 16.16
CA GLU A 87 52.88 20.20 14.85
C GLU A 87 51.45 19.62 14.80
N ALA A 88 51.03 18.92 15.86
CA ALA A 88 49.66 18.40 15.96
C ALA A 88 48.62 19.52 16.02
N LEU A 89 48.89 20.62 16.73
CA LEU A 89 48.01 21.78 16.81
C LEU A 89 47.88 22.50 15.44
N GLU A 90 48.98 22.64 14.70
CA GLU A 90 48.96 23.19 13.34
C GLU A 90 48.12 22.33 12.40
N VAL A 91 48.28 20.99 12.44
CA VAL A 91 47.42 20.06 11.67
C VAL A 91 45.95 20.28 12.03
N GLN A 92 45.59 20.35 13.32
CA GLN A 92 44.21 20.63 13.74
C GLN A 92 43.69 21.98 13.24
N HIS A 93 44.51 23.03 13.26
CA HIS A 93 44.13 24.34 12.72
C HIS A 93 43.88 24.28 11.21
N THR A 94 44.71 23.57 10.45
CA THR A 94 44.50 23.41 9.00
C THR A 94 43.24 22.58 8.68
N GLU A 95 42.95 21.54 9.46
CA GLU A 95 41.73 20.74 9.32
C GLU A 95 40.49 21.57 9.66
N LYS A 96 40.54 22.37 10.73
CA LYS A 96 39.47 23.29 11.11
C LYS A 96 39.22 24.33 10.01
N ALA A 97 40.27 24.92 9.44
CA ALA A 97 40.15 25.85 8.32
C ALA A 97 39.52 25.19 7.08
N ARG A 98 39.92 23.96 6.75
CA ARG A 98 39.30 23.17 5.66
C ARG A 98 37.83 22.87 5.94
N ALA A 99 37.46 22.62 7.19
CA ALA A 99 36.07 22.40 7.58
C ALA A 99 35.22 23.66 7.41
N PHE A 100 35.72 24.83 7.83
CA PHE A 100 35.04 26.11 7.60
C PHE A 100 34.86 26.43 6.12
N ALA A 101 35.90 26.26 5.30
CA ALA A 101 35.79 26.47 3.86
C ALA A 101 34.77 25.52 3.19
N ARG A 102 34.55 24.32 3.74
CA ARG A 102 33.46 23.43 3.27
C ARG A 102 32.09 23.96 3.69
N LEU A 103 31.95 24.49 4.91
CA LEU A 103 30.70 25.07 5.38
C LEU A 103 30.29 26.29 4.55
N GLU A 104 31.23 27.20 4.24
CA GLU A 104 30.97 28.35 3.36
C GLU A 104 30.45 27.91 1.97
N ARG A 105 31.05 26.88 1.37
CA ARG A 105 30.56 26.31 0.10
C ARG A 105 29.15 25.72 0.22
N TYR A 106 28.83 25.10 1.35
CA TYR A 106 27.48 24.59 1.59
C TYR A 106 26.46 25.72 1.77
N GLU A 107 26.83 26.82 2.44
CA GLU A 107 25.99 28.01 2.55
C GLU A 107 25.71 28.65 1.18
N GLU A 108 26.72 28.78 0.32
CA GLU A 108 26.56 29.26 -1.06
C GLU A 108 25.63 28.37 -1.89
N GLU A 109 25.78 27.04 -1.78
CA GLU A 109 24.93 26.09 -2.51
C GLU A 109 23.49 26.10 -1.98
N ILE A 110 23.28 26.21 -0.66
CA ILE A 110 21.95 26.38 -0.08
C ILE A 110 21.30 27.67 -0.59
N ALA A 111 22.04 28.78 -0.63
CA ALA A 111 21.54 30.06 -1.16
C ALA A 111 21.15 29.94 -2.64
N ARG A 112 21.96 29.25 -3.46
CA ARG A 112 21.63 28.95 -4.85
C ARG A 112 20.34 28.13 -4.97
N LEU A 113 20.20 27.05 -4.20
CA LEU A 113 19.02 26.19 -4.23
C LEU A 113 17.76 26.92 -3.78
N CYS A 114 17.84 27.79 -2.77
CA CYS A 114 16.75 28.66 -2.37
C CYS A 114 16.33 29.62 -3.50
N GLY A 115 17.29 30.16 -4.26
CA GLY A 115 17.01 30.98 -5.44
C GLY A 115 16.24 30.23 -6.53
N VAL A 116 16.70 29.01 -6.86
CA VAL A 116 16.01 28.13 -7.82
C VAL A 116 14.60 27.78 -7.34
N ASN A 117 14.42 27.48 -6.05
CA ASN A 117 13.10 27.18 -5.50
C ASN A 117 12.15 28.39 -5.60
N ALA A 118 12.62 29.60 -5.32
CA ALA A 118 11.83 30.82 -5.47
C ALA A 118 11.43 31.12 -6.93
N GLU A 119 12.24 30.71 -7.91
CA GLU A 119 11.88 30.80 -9.34
C GLU A 119 10.82 29.76 -9.72
N LEU A 120 10.95 28.53 -9.22
CA LEU A 120 9.95 27.47 -9.43
C LEU A 120 8.60 27.82 -8.80
N GLU A 121 8.58 28.41 -7.61
CA GLU A 121 7.36 28.88 -6.96
C GLU A 121 6.67 29.98 -7.77
N ARG A 122 7.44 30.93 -8.33
CA ARG A 122 6.90 31.95 -9.25
C ARG A 122 6.33 31.33 -10.52
N ALA A 123 7.06 30.39 -11.14
CA ALA A 123 6.60 29.70 -12.33
C ALA A 123 5.32 28.87 -12.08
N LEU A 124 5.21 28.24 -10.91
CA LEU A 124 4.03 27.50 -10.49
C LEU A 124 2.83 28.44 -10.28
N ALA A 125 3.04 29.59 -9.61
CA ALA A 125 1.99 30.59 -9.43
C ALA A 125 1.47 31.11 -10.79
N ASP A 126 2.35 31.39 -11.74
CA ASP A 126 1.98 31.79 -13.10
C ASP A 126 1.20 30.68 -13.84
N ALA A 127 1.59 29.42 -13.66
CA ALA A 127 0.90 28.28 -14.26
C ALA A 127 -0.50 28.08 -13.67
N VAL A 128 -0.67 28.24 -12.35
CA VAL A 128 -1.97 28.20 -11.68
C VAL A 128 -2.86 29.33 -12.18
N ALA A 129 -2.35 30.56 -12.27
CA ALA A 129 -3.12 31.69 -12.80
C ALA A 129 -3.59 31.45 -14.26
N LYS A 130 -2.75 30.84 -15.10
CA LYS A 130 -3.13 30.45 -16.46
C LYS A 130 -4.21 29.35 -16.47
N ALA A 131 -4.12 28.38 -15.56
CA ALA A 131 -5.09 27.32 -15.43
C ALA A 131 -6.46 27.87 -14.97
N ASP A 132 -6.49 28.80 -14.03
CA ASP A 132 -7.73 29.44 -13.56
C ASP A 132 -8.44 30.20 -14.70
N VAL A 133 -7.68 30.92 -15.54
CA VAL A 133 -8.23 31.57 -16.74
C VAL A 133 -8.80 30.53 -17.72
N ALA A 134 -8.14 29.39 -17.90
CA ALA A 134 -8.65 28.32 -18.76
C ALA A 134 -9.94 27.69 -18.19
N VAL A 135 -9.98 27.42 -16.88
CA VAL A 135 -11.18 26.91 -16.19
C VAL A 135 -12.35 27.88 -16.33
N ALA A 136 -12.11 29.19 -16.18
CA ALA A 136 -13.15 30.21 -16.39
C ALA A 136 -13.69 30.20 -17.84
N ARG A 137 -12.81 30.03 -18.84
CA ARG A 137 -13.23 29.88 -20.25
C ARG A 137 -14.05 28.62 -20.49
N TYR A 138 -13.65 27.49 -19.90
CA TYR A 138 -14.42 26.25 -20.00
C TYR A 138 -15.79 26.39 -19.33
N ALA A 139 -15.87 27.04 -18.16
CA ALA A 139 -17.13 27.31 -17.49
C ALA A 139 -18.07 28.14 -18.39
N GLU A 140 -17.57 29.16 -19.08
CA GLU A 140 -18.38 29.95 -20.01
C GLU A 140 -18.83 29.12 -21.22
N ALA A 141 -17.94 28.34 -21.83
CA ALA A 141 -18.30 27.43 -22.92
C ALA A 141 -19.36 26.40 -22.51
N THR A 142 -19.34 25.90 -21.26
CA THR A 142 -20.38 24.99 -20.77
C THR A 142 -21.75 25.69 -20.61
N LYS A 143 -21.78 26.98 -20.27
CA LYS A 143 -23.03 27.75 -20.26
C LYS A 143 -23.57 27.94 -21.67
N GLU A 144 -22.71 28.25 -22.63
CA GLU A 144 -23.09 28.36 -24.04
C GLU A 144 -23.65 27.03 -24.58
N LEU A 145 -23.00 25.90 -24.26
CA LEU A 145 -23.48 24.57 -24.64
C LEU A 145 -24.83 24.25 -24.00
N ALA A 146 -25.03 24.62 -22.72
CA ALA A 146 -26.30 24.43 -22.04
C ALA A 146 -27.42 25.27 -22.68
N ALA A 147 -27.13 26.51 -23.08
CA ALA A 147 -28.07 27.36 -23.81
C ALA A 147 -28.41 26.80 -25.19
N LEU A 148 -27.42 26.26 -25.92
CA LEU A 148 -27.63 25.61 -27.22
C LEU A 148 -28.44 24.32 -27.09
N LYS A 149 -28.23 23.55 -26.02
CA LYS A 149 -29.03 22.36 -25.73
C LYS A 149 -30.48 22.73 -25.43
N ALA A 150 -30.71 23.77 -24.63
CA ALA A 150 -32.06 24.24 -24.35
C ALA A 150 -32.80 24.69 -25.63
N SER A 151 -32.11 25.37 -26.57
CA SER A 151 -32.73 25.74 -27.85
C SER A 151 -33.00 24.52 -28.75
N PHE A 152 -32.13 23.51 -28.72
CA PHE A 152 -32.34 22.24 -29.41
C PHE A 152 -33.55 21.47 -28.86
N ASP A 153 -33.68 21.37 -27.53
CA ASP A 153 -34.79 20.68 -26.87
C ASP A 153 -36.14 21.33 -27.25
N VAL A 154 -36.20 22.67 -27.28
CA VAL A 154 -37.37 23.42 -27.77
C VAL A 154 -37.66 23.11 -29.24
N ALA A 155 -36.65 23.10 -30.11
CA ALA A 155 -36.83 22.76 -31.52
C ALA A 155 -37.33 21.31 -31.72
N GLN A 156 -36.86 20.37 -30.89
CA GLN A 156 -37.30 18.97 -30.91
C GLN A 156 -38.77 18.84 -30.48
N GLU A 157 -39.21 19.61 -29.49
CA GLU A 157 -40.62 19.66 -29.08
C GLU A 157 -41.52 20.21 -30.20
N TYR A 158 -41.10 21.29 -30.87
CA TYR A 158 -41.80 21.82 -32.05
C TYR A 158 -41.89 20.80 -33.19
N ALA A 159 -40.80 20.08 -33.46
CA ALA A 159 -40.78 19.03 -34.47
C ALA A 159 -41.73 17.88 -34.11
N GLY A 160 -41.72 17.42 -32.86
CA GLY A 160 -42.65 16.41 -32.35
C GLY A 160 -44.11 16.83 -32.51
N ALA A 161 -44.45 18.05 -32.12
CA ALA A 161 -45.79 18.61 -32.30
C ALA A 161 -46.20 18.73 -33.78
N ALA A 162 -45.25 19.04 -34.67
CA ALA A 162 -45.51 19.07 -36.11
C ALA A 162 -45.76 17.67 -36.67
N THR A 163 -45.00 16.65 -36.22
CA THR A 163 -45.22 15.24 -36.59
C THR A 163 -46.58 14.75 -36.08
N GLU A 164 -46.95 15.04 -34.84
CA GLU A 164 -48.28 14.67 -34.30
C GLU A 164 -49.43 15.32 -35.09
N ARG A 165 -49.28 16.59 -35.50
CA ARG A 165 -50.25 17.24 -36.39
C ARG A 165 -50.33 16.55 -37.74
N ALA A 166 -49.19 16.24 -38.36
CA ALA A 166 -49.14 15.52 -39.62
C ALA A 166 -49.79 14.13 -39.52
N ASP A 167 -49.50 13.37 -38.46
CA ASP A 167 -50.12 12.07 -38.19
C ASP A 167 -51.62 12.19 -37.94
N SER A 168 -52.06 13.24 -37.24
CA SER A 168 -53.48 13.55 -37.08
C SER A 168 -54.16 13.83 -38.42
N PHE A 169 -53.52 14.59 -39.30
CA PHE A 169 -53.99 14.80 -40.67
C PHE A 169 -54.07 13.50 -41.47
N VAL A 170 -53.04 12.65 -41.41
CA VAL A 170 -53.03 11.34 -42.07
C VAL A 170 -54.13 10.43 -41.51
N ARG A 171 -54.32 10.39 -40.20
CA ARG A 171 -55.42 9.64 -39.55
C ARG A 171 -56.78 10.15 -40.00
N ASN A 172 -56.99 11.47 -40.03
CA ASN A 172 -58.24 12.07 -40.50
C ASN A 172 -58.48 11.81 -42.00
N ALA A 173 -57.44 11.83 -42.82
CA ALA A 173 -57.52 11.49 -44.24
C ALA A 173 -57.87 10.01 -44.43
N ARG A 174 -57.22 9.09 -43.71
CA ARG A 174 -57.54 7.65 -43.71
C ARG A 174 -58.94 7.37 -43.17
N ALA A 175 -59.39 8.11 -42.16
CA ALA A 175 -60.76 7.99 -41.64
C ALA A 175 -61.79 8.44 -42.69
N ARG A 176 -61.53 9.54 -43.41
CA ARG A 176 -62.38 9.96 -44.53
C ARG A 176 -62.36 8.97 -45.68
N GLU A 177 -61.20 8.43 -46.02
CA GLU A 177 -61.07 7.38 -47.03
C GLU A 177 -61.82 6.11 -46.60
N ALA A 178 -61.73 5.71 -45.33
CA ALA A 178 -62.48 4.59 -44.77
C ALA A 178 -63.99 4.85 -44.78
N MET A 179 -64.45 6.07 -44.49
CA MET A 179 -65.87 6.44 -44.60
C MET A 179 -66.37 6.37 -46.05
N LEU A 180 -65.57 6.85 -47.01
CA LEU A 180 -65.90 6.73 -48.43
C LEU A 180 -65.88 5.27 -48.91
N GLN A 181 -64.93 4.48 -48.42
CA GLN A 181 -64.87 3.04 -48.70
C GLN A 181 -66.04 2.29 -48.04
N ASP A 182 -66.50 2.70 -46.86
CA ASP A 182 -67.68 2.15 -46.18
C ASP A 182 -68.98 2.55 -46.89
N GLU A 183 -69.05 3.76 -47.46
CA GLU A 183 -70.17 4.21 -48.27
C GLU A 183 -70.24 3.45 -49.61
N VAL A 184 -69.08 3.24 -50.26
CA VAL A 184 -68.94 2.36 -51.44
C VAL A 184 -69.20 0.90 -51.08
N ALA A 185 -68.74 0.44 -49.91
CA ALA A 185 -68.99 -0.91 -49.42
C ALA A 185 -70.46 -1.12 -49.05
N LYS A 186 -71.17 -0.10 -48.57
CA LYS A 186 -72.62 -0.12 -48.33
C LYS A 186 -73.40 -0.26 -49.63
N VAL A 187 -73.03 0.49 -50.67
CA VAL A 187 -73.60 0.33 -52.03
C VAL A 187 -73.30 -1.07 -52.58
N ARG A 188 -72.07 -1.56 -52.42
CA ARG A 188 -71.68 -2.93 -52.81
C ARG A 188 -72.30 -4.01 -51.92
N LEU A 189 -72.63 -3.74 -50.66
CA LEU A 189 -73.34 -4.65 -49.75
C LEU A 189 -74.83 -4.69 -50.08
N GLU A 190 -75.44 -3.60 -50.55
CA GLU A 190 -76.82 -3.62 -51.05
C GLU A 190 -76.93 -4.42 -52.36
N GLU A 191 -75.96 -4.27 -53.27
CA GLU A 191 -75.82 -5.12 -54.47
C GLU A 191 -75.42 -6.56 -54.11
N GLY A 192 -74.55 -6.71 -53.13
CA GLY A 192 -74.05 -7.97 -52.61
C GLY A 192 -75.10 -8.76 -51.83
N ILE A 193 -75.99 -8.15 -51.06
CA ILE A 193 -77.11 -8.82 -50.38
C ILE A 193 -78.12 -9.33 -51.42
N LYS A 194 -78.26 -8.64 -52.55
CA LYS A 194 -79.08 -9.09 -53.67
C LYS A 194 -78.45 -10.30 -54.38
N ALA A 195 -77.15 -10.26 -54.65
CA ALA A 195 -76.39 -11.38 -55.22
C ALA A 195 -76.26 -12.58 -54.25
N MET A 196 -76.00 -12.33 -52.97
CA MET A 196 -75.77 -13.34 -51.93
C MET A 196 -77.06 -14.06 -51.52
N ARG A 197 -78.25 -13.46 -51.72
CA ARG A 197 -79.52 -14.21 -51.68
C ARG A 197 -79.66 -15.23 -52.81
N GLU A 198 -78.98 -15.03 -53.94
CA GLU A 198 -78.92 -15.96 -55.07
C GLU A 198 -77.76 -16.96 -54.91
N THR A 199 -76.62 -16.54 -54.36
CA THR A 199 -75.44 -17.40 -54.12
C THR A 199 -75.59 -18.30 -52.89
N VAL A 200 -76.23 -17.87 -51.80
CA VAL A 200 -76.51 -18.72 -50.62
C VAL A 200 -77.51 -19.83 -50.95
N ARG A 201 -78.32 -19.67 -52.01
CA ARG A 201 -79.17 -20.72 -52.57
C ARG A 201 -78.37 -21.77 -53.36
N ALA A 202 -77.16 -21.44 -53.82
CA ALA A 202 -76.26 -22.29 -54.59
C ALA A 202 -75.12 -22.90 -53.75
N GLU A 203 -74.62 -22.20 -52.72
CA GLU A 203 -73.49 -22.65 -51.88
C GLU A 203 -73.92 -23.51 -50.68
N TYR A 204 -75.21 -23.48 -50.28
CA TYR A 204 -75.81 -24.47 -49.36
C TYR A 204 -75.78 -25.90 -49.95
N LEU A 205 -75.61 -26.03 -51.28
CA LEU A 205 -75.43 -27.31 -51.99
C LEU A 205 -73.95 -27.70 -52.18
N ALA A 206 -72.99 -26.81 -51.96
CA ALA A 206 -71.55 -27.07 -52.22
C ALA A 206 -70.70 -27.17 -50.95
N ALA A 207 -71.12 -26.56 -49.84
CA ALA A 207 -70.41 -26.62 -48.55
C ALA A 207 -70.73 -27.88 -47.70
N GLN A 208 -71.23 -28.95 -48.34
CA GLN A 208 -71.23 -30.31 -47.78
C GLN A 208 -69.91 -31.07 -48.05
N LEU A 209 -68.97 -30.50 -48.79
CA LEU A 209 -67.73 -31.18 -49.15
C LEU A 209 -66.50 -30.32 -48.79
N SER A 210 -65.72 -30.86 -47.87
CA SER A 210 -64.28 -30.58 -47.67
C SER A 210 -63.91 -29.43 -46.72
N LEU A 211 -64.21 -29.69 -45.44
CA LEU A 211 -63.24 -29.50 -44.36
C LEU A 211 -61.97 -30.36 -44.58
N THR A 212 -60.82 -29.88 -44.05
CA THR A 212 -59.44 -30.45 -44.00
C THR A 212 -58.45 -29.69 -44.92
N ALA A 213 -57.23 -29.27 -44.55
CA ALA A 213 -56.35 -29.55 -43.40
C ALA A 213 -55.26 -28.46 -43.21
N GLN A 214 -54.80 -28.29 -41.96
CA GLN A 214 -53.40 -28.30 -41.42
C GLN A 214 -52.20 -27.89 -42.31
N ARG A 215 -51.00 -27.47 -41.87
CA ARG A 215 -50.27 -27.16 -40.61
C ARG A 215 -48.88 -26.61 -41.03
N THR A 216 -48.25 -25.88 -40.11
CA THR A 216 -46.84 -25.44 -39.95
C THR A 216 -45.78 -26.59 -39.91
N PRO A 217 -44.49 -26.43 -39.49
CA PRO A 217 -43.37 -25.45 -39.67
C PRO A 217 -41.95 -26.12 -39.82
N GLY A 218 -40.83 -25.36 -39.72
CA GLY A 218 -39.51 -25.83 -39.21
C GLY A 218 -38.30 -24.93 -39.60
N PHE A 219 -37.07 -24.96 -39.04
CA PHE A 219 -36.49 -24.94 -37.67
C PHE A 219 -34.93 -24.79 -37.78
N SER A 220 -34.28 -23.91 -36.99
CA SER A 220 -32.86 -23.86 -36.48
C SER A 220 -31.64 -23.86 -37.43
N GLY A 221 -30.41 -23.42 -37.06
CA GLY A 221 -29.82 -22.89 -35.80
C GLY A 221 -28.28 -22.80 -35.86
N ILE A 222 -27.62 -22.21 -34.84
CA ILE A 222 -26.18 -22.32 -34.44
C ILE A 222 -26.09 -22.07 -32.90
N PRO A 223 -25.19 -22.72 -32.13
CA PRO A 223 -25.24 -22.74 -30.65
C PRO A 223 -24.41 -21.65 -29.96
N GLU A 224 -24.93 -21.12 -28.85
CA GLU A 224 -24.34 -20.09 -28.01
C GLU A 224 -24.25 -20.58 -26.54
N LEU A 225 -23.08 -20.43 -25.94
CA LEU A 225 -22.76 -20.84 -24.56
C LEU A 225 -23.55 -20.00 -23.56
N THR A 226 -24.58 -20.59 -22.94
CA THR A 226 -25.35 -19.96 -21.86
C THR A 226 -25.45 -20.91 -20.67
N SER A 227 -24.75 -20.55 -19.58
CA SER A 227 -25.09 -21.01 -18.24
C SER A 227 -25.20 -19.77 -17.36
N THR A 228 -26.45 -19.37 -17.13
CA THR A 228 -26.87 -18.17 -16.43
C THR A 228 -27.62 -18.57 -15.18
N ASN A 229 -26.94 -18.49 -14.05
CA ASN A 229 -27.51 -18.22 -12.74
C ASN A 229 -26.41 -17.53 -11.94
N CYS A 230 -26.76 -16.48 -11.20
CA CYS A 230 -25.90 -15.93 -10.16
C CYS A 230 -25.76 -17.07 -9.16
N PRO A 231 -24.60 -17.71 -9.09
CA PRO A 231 -24.48 -18.87 -8.25
C PRO A 231 -24.72 -18.48 -6.79
N SER A 232 -25.49 -19.30 -6.07
CA SER A 232 -25.50 -19.22 -4.61
C SER A 232 -24.05 -19.35 -4.09
N SER A 233 -23.78 -18.89 -2.86
CA SER A 233 -22.46 -18.97 -2.22
C SER A 233 -21.80 -20.37 -2.23
N ALA A 234 -22.52 -21.41 -2.65
CA ALA A 234 -22.06 -22.79 -2.80
C ALA A 234 -21.43 -23.16 -4.16
N ASP A 235 -21.51 -22.32 -5.21
CA ASP A 235 -20.94 -22.68 -6.52
C ASP A 235 -19.43 -22.41 -6.56
N ARG A 236 -18.69 -23.43 -6.11
CA ARG A 236 -17.23 -23.40 -6.02
C ARG A 236 -16.56 -23.28 -7.39
N ASP A 237 -17.25 -23.65 -8.47
CA ASP A 237 -16.67 -23.69 -9.81
C ASP A 237 -16.48 -22.28 -10.40
N ALA A 238 -17.28 -21.31 -9.95
CA ALA A 238 -17.16 -19.90 -10.35
C ALA A 238 -15.98 -19.16 -9.68
N VAL A 239 -15.43 -19.70 -8.59
CA VAL A 239 -14.35 -19.03 -7.82
C VAL A 239 -13.03 -19.05 -8.58
N GLY A 240 -12.72 -20.14 -9.30
CA GLY A 240 -11.47 -20.26 -10.05
C GLY A 240 -11.28 -19.16 -11.10
N PRO A 241 -12.22 -18.98 -12.05
CA PRO A 241 -12.16 -17.88 -13.03
C PRO A 241 -12.13 -16.50 -12.37
N ALA A 242 -12.85 -16.32 -11.26
CA ALA A 242 -12.87 -15.04 -10.53
C ALA A 242 -11.50 -14.70 -9.88
N VAL A 243 -10.76 -15.71 -9.39
CA VAL A 243 -9.40 -15.52 -8.87
C VAL A 243 -8.44 -15.07 -9.97
N VAL A 244 -8.53 -15.67 -11.16
CA VAL A 244 -7.72 -15.25 -12.32
C VAL A 244 -8.06 -13.82 -12.70
N TRP A 245 -9.35 -13.48 -12.78
CA TRP A 245 -9.80 -12.14 -13.08
C TRP A 245 -9.28 -11.10 -12.07
N LEU A 246 -9.33 -11.41 -10.77
CA LEU A 246 -8.79 -10.53 -9.73
C LEU A 246 -7.27 -10.34 -9.87
N ALA A 247 -6.54 -11.41 -10.16
CA ALA A 247 -5.10 -11.35 -10.36
C ALA A 247 -4.69 -10.43 -11.51
N GLU A 248 -5.46 -10.42 -12.59
CA GLU A 248 -5.20 -9.59 -13.78
C GLU A 248 -5.58 -8.11 -13.60
N ASN A 249 -6.64 -7.85 -12.82
CA ASN A 249 -7.27 -6.53 -12.77
C ASN A 249 -6.98 -5.79 -11.47
N ALA A 250 -7.06 -6.44 -10.31
CA ALA A 250 -7.04 -5.74 -9.03
C ALA A 250 -5.66 -5.16 -8.67
N GLU A 251 -4.55 -5.76 -9.12
CA GLU A 251 -3.21 -5.26 -8.79
C GLU A 251 -2.98 -3.78 -9.19
N LYS A 252 -3.61 -3.35 -10.29
CA LYS A 252 -3.46 -2.00 -10.85
C LYS A 252 -4.10 -0.92 -9.96
N PHE A 253 -5.09 -1.30 -9.17
CA PHE A 253 -5.96 -0.40 -8.40
C PHE A 253 -5.76 -0.53 -6.89
N VAL A 254 -5.08 -1.59 -6.46
CA VAL A 254 -4.83 -1.87 -5.05
C VAL A 254 -3.67 -1.00 -4.54
N GLY A 255 -3.99 -0.10 -3.60
CA GLY A 255 -3.05 0.83 -2.95
C GLY A 255 -3.20 2.30 -3.37
N THR A 256 -4.03 2.59 -4.38
CA THR A 256 -4.40 3.95 -4.79
C THR A 256 -5.68 4.41 -4.07
N ALA A 257 -6.07 5.69 -4.27
CA ALA A 257 -7.37 6.20 -3.82
C ALA A 257 -8.54 5.35 -4.39
N PRO A 258 -9.76 5.43 -3.81
CA PRO A 258 -10.92 4.68 -4.33
C PRO A 258 -11.09 4.94 -5.83
N ASP A 259 -10.87 3.92 -6.65
CA ASP A 259 -10.96 4.02 -8.10
C ASP A 259 -12.36 3.56 -8.54
N THR A 260 -13.13 4.50 -9.09
CA THR A 260 -14.48 4.25 -9.62
C THR A 260 -14.48 3.23 -10.76
N GLY A 261 -13.42 3.20 -11.57
CA GLY A 261 -13.24 2.25 -12.67
C GLY A 261 -13.07 0.83 -12.18
N PHE A 262 -12.25 0.60 -11.14
CA PHE A 262 -12.13 -0.73 -10.55
C PHE A 262 -13.44 -1.21 -9.92
N GLU A 263 -14.11 -0.34 -9.16
CA GLU A 263 -15.36 -0.71 -8.51
C GLU A 263 -16.44 -1.06 -9.53
N ALA A 264 -16.62 -0.24 -10.57
CA ALA A 264 -17.58 -0.50 -11.65
C ALA A 264 -17.25 -1.81 -12.38
N LEU A 265 -15.98 -2.01 -12.77
CA LEU A 265 -15.54 -3.18 -13.49
C LEU A 265 -15.72 -4.45 -12.65
N ALA A 266 -15.31 -4.42 -11.37
CA ALA A 266 -15.46 -5.54 -10.46
C ALA A 266 -16.93 -5.84 -10.15
N GLY A 267 -17.79 -4.82 -10.02
CA GLY A 267 -19.23 -5.00 -9.85
C GLY A 267 -19.90 -5.64 -11.06
N GLN A 268 -19.50 -5.24 -12.28
CA GLN A 268 -19.99 -5.85 -13.52
C GLN A 268 -19.47 -7.28 -13.69
N ALA A 269 -18.19 -7.51 -13.35
CA ALA A 269 -17.51 -8.78 -13.58
C ALA A 269 -17.80 -9.84 -12.51
N LEU A 270 -18.11 -9.45 -11.26
CA LEU A 270 -18.30 -10.35 -10.11
C LEU A 270 -19.42 -9.85 -9.16
N CYS A 271 -20.35 -10.74 -8.80
CA CYS A 271 -21.30 -10.45 -7.71
C CYS A 271 -20.59 -10.52 -6.35
N ASP A 272 -21.17 -9.90 -5.31
CA ASP A 272 -20.52 -9.74 -4.00
C ASP A 272 -20.04 -11.07 -3.39
N PRO A 273 -20.83 -12.16 -3.35
CA PRO A 273 -20.39 -13.42 -2.75
C PRO A 273 -19.20 -14.05 -3.49
N ILE A 274 -19.23 -14.05 -4.83
CA ILE A 274 -18.11 -14.56 -5.65
C ILE A 274 -16.88 -13.69 -5.48
N PHE A 275 -17.05 -12.37 -5.49
CA PHE A 275 -15.94 -11.43 -5.28
C PHE A 275 -15.26 -11.70 -3.94
N ILE A 276 -16.03 -11.89 -2.86
CA ILE A 276 -15.49 -12.19 -1.53
C ILE A 276 -14.79 -13.55 -1.53
N ALA A 277 -15.43 -14.61 -2.04
CA ALA A 277 -14.86 -15.95 -2.08
C ALA A 277 -13.54 -16.00 -2.89
N ALA A 278 -13.52 -15.33 -4.04
CA ALA A 278 -12.33 -15.21 -4.87
C ALA A 278 -11.24 -14.38 -4.18
N SER A 279 -11.60 -13.31 -3.46
CA SER A 279 -10.65 -12.50 -2.69
C SER A 279 -9.97 -13.30 -1.58
N TYR A 280 -10.72 -14.13 -0.85
CA TYR A 280 -10.18 -15.04 0.16
C TYR A 280 -9.25 -16.09 -0.47
N MET A 281 -9.71 -16.74 -1.53
CA MET A 281 -8.91 -17.76 -2.21
C MET A 281 -7.61 -17.17 -2.78
N TRP A 282 -7.69 -15.98 -3.36
CA TRP A 282 -6.55 -15.32 -3.97
C TRP A 282 -5.54 -14.79 -2.95
N ILE A 283 -6.01 -14.05 -1.95
CA ILE A 283 -5.13 -13.38 -0.97
C ILE A 283 -4.69 -14.35 0.12
N LEU A 284 -5.62 -15.12 0.69
CA LEU A 284 -5.36 -15.99 1.84
C LEU A 284 -5.05 -17.44 1.44
N GLY A 285 -5.36 -17.85 0.21
CA GLY A 285 -5.10 -19.21 -0.26
C GLY A 285 -6.06 -20.25 0.31
N ARG A 286 -7.23 -19.83 0.81
CA ARG A 286 -8.27 -20.71 1.36
C ARG A 286 -9.66 -20.21 0.97
N PRO A 287 -10.68 -21.07 0.96
CA PRO A 287 -12.06 -20.61 0.78
C PRO A 287 -12.49 -19.71 1.95
N ALA A 288 -13.38 -18.76 1.65
CA ALA A 288 -14.06 -17.97 2.67
C ALA A 288 -14.99 -18.88 3.49
N ASP A 289 -14.98 -18.70 4.80
CA ASP A 289 -15.99 -19.30 5.69
C ASP A 289 -17.29 -18.47 5.66
N ASP A 290 -18.40 -19.08 6.08
CA ASP A 290 -19.72 -18.44 6.03
C ASP A 290 -19.77 -17.13 6.82
N GLY A 291 -19.04 -17.05 7.93
CA GLY A 291 -18.92 -15.86 8.75
C GLY A 291 -18.21 -14.71 8.02
N GLY A 292 -17.11 -15.00 7.33
CA GLY A 292 -16.35 -14.05 6.52
C GLY A 292 -17.16 -13.54 5.33
N VAL A 293 -17.89 -14.42 4.64
CA VAL A 293 -18.80 -14.04 3.56
C VAL A 293 -19.89 -13.11 4.09
N ALA A 294 -20.58 -13.48 5.17
CA ALA A 294 -21.62 -12.65 5.77
C ALA A 294 -21.07 -11.28 6.23
N HIS A 295 -19.92 -11.26 6.90
CA HIS A 295 -19.28 -10.04 7.38
C HIS A 295 -18.99 -9.06 6.25
N TYR A 296 -18.27 -9.50 5.21
CA TYR A 296 -17.89 -8.62 4.12
C TYR A 296 -19.05 -8.26 3.20
N THR A 297 -20.05 -9.13 3.06
CA THR A 297 -21.29 -8.79 2.32
C THR A 297 -22.01 -7.63 3.00
N GLY A 298 -22.16 -7.67 4.33
CA GLY A 298 -22.73 -6.55 5.10
C GLY A 298 -21.91 -5.27 4.93
N LYS A 299 -20.57 -5.36 4.99
CA LYS A 299 -19.70 -4.20 4.79
C LYS A 299 -19.81 -3.60 3.39
N LEU A 300 -19.89 -4.41 2.34
CA LEU A 300 -20.08 -3.92 0.96
C LEU A 300 -21.45 -3.23 0.81
N ALA A 301 -22.48 -3.74 1.47
CA ALA A 301 -23.79 -3.09 1.53
C ALA A 301 -23.74 -1.73 2.26
N ASP A 302 -22.95 -1.64 3.32
CA ASP A 302 -22.77 -0.43 4.15
C ASP A 302 -21.82 0.63 3.57
N GLY A 303 -21.36 0.47 2.32
CA GLY A 303 -20.49 1.47 1.67
C GLY A 303 -19.01 1.11 1.58
N LEU A 304 -18.58 -0.07 2.06
CA LEU A 304 -17.20 -0.51 1.87
C LEU A 304 -16.94 -0.75 0.38
N THR A 305 -15.84 -0.21 -0.13
CA THR A 305 -15.40 -0.48 -1.51
C THR A 305 -14.72 -1.85 -1.60
N ARG A 306 -14.82 -2.50 -2.75
CA ARG A 306 -14.14 -3.77 -3.04
C ARG A 306 -12.63 -3.65 -2.91
N ALA A 307 -12.04 -2.53 -3.34
CA ALA A 307 -10.62 -2.24 -3.16
C ALA A 307 -10.23 -2.20 -1.68
N LYS A 308 -11.09 -1.61 -0.83
CA LYS A 308 -10.86 -1.56 0.62
C LYS A 308 -11.01 -2.92 1.29
N LEU A 309 -11.92 -3.76 0.79
CA LEU A 309 -12.03 -5.16 1.21
C LEU A 309 -10.72 -5.93 0.97
N LEU A 310 -10.17 -5.86 -0.25
CA LEU A 310 -8.89 -6.50 -0.58
C LEU A 310 -7.76 -6.02 0.34
N GLU A 311 -7.69 -4.72 0.60
CA GLU A 311 -6.74 -4.15 1.57
C GLU A 311 -6.93 -4.70 2.99
N ASN A 312 -8.17 -4.82 3.45
CA ASN A 312 -8.47 -5.35 4.78
C ASN A 312 -8.02 -6.82 4.91
N LEU A 313 -8.21 -7.63 3.86
CA LEU A 313 -7.73 -9.02 3.83
C LEU A 313 -6.20 -9.09 3.86
N VAL A 314 -5.52 -8.28 3.04
CA VAL A 314 -4.06 -8.26 2.96
C VAL A 314 -3.43 -7.80 4.29
N SER A 315 -4.01 -6.78 4.91
CA SER A 315 -3.52 -6.20 6.17
C SER A 315 -3.95 -6.97 7.42
N SER A 316 -4.84 -7.95 7.28
CA SER A 316 -5.26 -8.83 8.37
C SER A 316 -4.09 -9.63 8.95
N GLY A 317 -4.24 -10.12 10.19
CA GLY A 317 -3.24 -11.00 10.80
C GLY A 317 -2.98 -12.26 9.97
N GLU A 318 -4.02 -12.81 9.35
CA GLU A 318 -3.94 -13.96 8.46
C GLU A 318 -3.19 -13.63 7.17
N GLY A 319 -3.53 -12.50 6.53
CA GLY A 319 -2.86 -12.02 5.33
C GLY A 319 -1.36 -11.78 5.55
N ARG A 320 -0.97 -11.17 6.68
CA ARG A 320 0.45 -10.98 7.02
C ARG A 320 1.19 -12.30 7.22
N SER A 321 0.52 -13.30 7.80
CA SER A 321 1.07 -14.64 8.00
C SER A 321 1.16 -15.45 6.72
N ARG A 322 0.33 -15.16 5.70
CA ARG A 322 0.29 -15.92 4.45
C ARG A 322 1.63 -15.98 3.72
N ILE A 323 2.34 -14.85 3.59
CA ILE A 323 3.67 -14.86 2.96
C ILE A 323 4.64 -15.73 3.75
N ALA A 324 4.60 -15.69 5.08
CA ALA A 324 5.48 -16.51 5.91
C ALA A 324 5.19 -18.00 5.70
N LEU A 325 3.91 -18.40 5.79
CA LEU A 325 3.47 -19.77 5.53
C LEU A 325 3.86 -20.25 4.12
N PHE A 326 3.75 -19.38 3.12
CA PHE A 326 4.19 -19.69 1.76
C PHE A 326 5.70 -19.92 1.70
N CYS A 327 6.51 -19.06 2.33
CA CYS A 327 7.96 -19.22 2.37
C CYS A 327 8.40 -20.51 3.09
N ASP A 328 7.66 -20.93 4.11
CA ASP A 328 7.92 -22.16 4.85
C ASP A 328 7.58 -23.41 4.01
N ALA A 329 6.61 -23.30 3.10
CA ALA A 329 6.15 -24.39 2.23
C ALA A 329 7.05 -24.64 1.01
N LEU A 330 8.00 -23.76 0.68
CA LEU A 330 8.85 -23.87 -0.51
C LEU A 330 9.87 -25.02 -0.47
N GLY A 331 10.09 -25.63 0.70
CA GLY A 331 11.07 -26.71 0.89
C GLY A 331 12.09 -26.37 1.97
N ARG A 332 12.77 -27.39 2.49
CA ARG A 332 13.78 -27.20 3.54
C ARG A 332 15.13 -26.78 2.98
N ASP A 333 15.53 -27.32 1.84
CA ASP A 333 16.77 -26.96 1.16
C ASP A 333 16.59 -25.77 0.19
N ASP A 334 17.68 -25.04 -0.07
CA ASP A 334 17.65 -23.79 -0.82
C ASP A 334 17.40 -24.02 -2.33
N ASP A 335 17.91 -25.10 -2.91
CA ASP A 335 17.71 -25.40 -4.34
C ASP A 335 16.27 -25.82 -4.64
N ALA A 336 15.63 -26.63 -3.78
CA ALA A 336 14.22 -26.97 -3.87
C ALA A 336 13.34 -25.74 -3.63
N ALA A 337 13.73 -24.85 -2.70
CA ALA A 337 13.01 -23.60 -2.48
C ALA A 337 13.00 -22.71 -3.73
N ILE A 338 14.14 -22.58 -4.41
CA ILE A 338 14.23 -21.85 -5.68
C ILE A 338 13.38 -22.54 -6.75
N ALA A 339 13.54 -23.85 -6.93
CA ALA A 339 12.80 -24.60 -7.96
C ALA A 339 11.28 -24.51 -7.76
N ALA A 340 10.80 -24.65 -6.51
CA ALA A 340 9.40 -24.51 -6.16
C ALA A 340 8.90 -23.08 -6.40
N ALA A 341 9.68 -22.05 -6.02
CA ALA A 341 9.31 -20.66 -6.24
C ALA A 341 9.15 -20.35 -7.74
N TYR A 342 10.08 -20.80 -8.58
CA TYR A 342 9.98 -20.65 -10.04
C TYR A 342 8.74 -21.32 -10.61
N LYS A 343 8.46 -22.57 -10.20
CA LYS A 343 7.29 -23.31 -10.70
C LYS A 343 5.98 -22.65 -10.27
N LEU A 344 5.88 -22.20 -9.01
CA LEU A 344 4.65 -21.66 -8.45
C LEU A 344 4.39 -20.21 -8.87
N ILE A 345 5.44 -19.39 -8.97
CA ILE A 345 5.32 -17.95 -9.28
C ILE A 345 5.40 -17.71 -10.78
N LEU A 346 6.30 -18.38 -11.50
CA LEU A 346 6.52 -18.15 -12.93
C LEU A 346 5.92 -19.23 -13.83
N GLY A 347 5.51 -20.38 -13.29
CA GLY A 347 4.95 -21.48 -14.09
C GLY A 347 5.99 -22.27 -14.89
N ARG A 348 7.29 -22.10 -14.63
CA ARG A 348 8.38 -22.76 -15.37
C ARG A 348 9.46 -23.33 -14.45
N SER A 349 10.37 -24.13 -15.01
CA SER A 349 11.57 -24.58 -14.31
C SER A 349 12.61 -23.46 -14.18
N VAL A 350 13.41 -23.52 -13.12
CA VAL A 350 14.54 -22.62 -12.89
C VAL A 350 15.66 -22.88 -13.90
N ASP A 351 16.26 -21.82 -14.41
CA ASP A 351 17.46 -21.87 -15.25
C ASP A 351 18.75 -21.70 -14.42
N ALA A 352 19.90 -22.09 -14.97
CA ALA A 352 21.16 -22.10 -14.22
C ALA A 352 21.56 -20.72 -13.67
N ALA A 353 21.34 -19.66 -14.45
CA ALA A 353 21.65 -18.29 -14.07
C ALA A 353 20.73 -17.78 -12.94
N GLY A 354 19.42 -18.06 -13.04
CA GLY A 354 18.43 -17.75 -12.01
C GLY A 354 18.70 -18.47 -10.70
N ALA A 355 19.06 -19.75 -10.76
CA ALA A 355 19.43 -20.51 -9.56
C ALA A 355 20.65 -19.90 -8.85
N GLU A 356 21.69 -19.52 -9.58
CA GLU A 356 22.89 -18.89 -9.00
C GLU A 356 22.62 -17.49 -8.45
N HIS A 357 21.76 -16.71 -9.10
CA HIS A 357 21.33 -15.40 -8.59
C HIS A 357 20.61 -15.54 -7.23
N TYR A 358 19.63 -16.43 -7.14
CA TYR A 358 18.81 -16.54 -5.94
C TYR A 358 19.47 -17.31 -4.79
N ARG A 359 20.44 -18.19 -5.04
CA ARG A 359 21.30 -18.76 -3.97
C ARG A 359 22.04 -17.67 -3.18
N ARG A 360 22.57 -16.66 -3.88
CA ARG A 360 23.25 -15.52 -3.22
C ARG A 360 22.28 -14.67 -2.38
N ILE A 361 21.01 -14.62 -2.75
CA ILE A 361 19.96 -13.91 -2.00
C ILE A 361 19.52 -14.73 -0.78
N LEU A 362 19.40 -16.05 -0.90
CA LEU A 362 19.01 -16.94 0.19
C LEU A 362 19.98 -16.93 1.38
N ALA A 363 21.28 -16.70 1.13
CA ALA A 363 22.29 -16.55 2.17
C ALA A 363 22.09 -15.32 3.10
N LYS A 364 21.21 -14.37 2.74
CA LYS A 364 20.91 -13.18 3.55
C LYS A 364 19.80 -13.46 4.57
N ARG A 365 19.78 -12.68 5.66
CA ARG A 365 18.65 -12.69 6.62
C ARG A 365 17.35 -12.35 5.86
N ASN A 366 16.33 -13.20 5.98
CA ASN A 366 15.07 -13.15 5.23
C ASN A 366 15.16 -13.51 3.72
N GLY A 367 16.20 -14.23 3.30
CA GLY A 367 16.45 -14.57 1.90
C GLY A 367 15.26 -15.23 1.18
N ARG A 368 14.46 -16.08 1.84
CA ARG A 368 13.28 -16.72 1.24
C ARG A 368 12.17 -15.72 0.91
N ARG A 369 11.89 -14.80 1.83
CA ARG A 369 10.90 -13.73 1.59
C ARG A 369 11.37 -12.78 0.48
N MET A 370 12.68 -12.50 0.43
CA MET A 370 13.27 -11.73 -0.65
C MET A 370 13.15 -12.44 -1.99
N LEU A 371 13.48 -13.74 -2.07
CA LEU A 371 13.31 -14.57 -3.26
C LEU A 371 11.88 -14.48 -3.80
N VAL A 372 10.87 -14.75 -2.95
CA VAL A 372 9.46 -14.76 -3.34
C VAL A 372 8.99 -13.37 -3.79
N SER A 373 9.32 -12.33 -3.04
CA SER A 373 8.91 -10.96 -3.36
C SER A 373 9.59 -10.43 -4.62
N ASP A 374 10.88 -10.72 -4.80
CA ASP A 374 11.67 -10.27 -5.93
C ASP A 374 11.25 -11.00 -7.22
N LEU A 375 11.09 -12.33 -7.15
CA LEU A 375 10.65 -13.14 -8.27
C LEU A 375 9.25 -12.71 -8.74
N ALA A 376 8.32 -12.49 -7.81
CA ALA A 376 6.97 -12.02 -8.13
C ALA A 376 6.96 -10.60 -8.73
N SER A 377 7.87 -9.72 -8.30
CA SER A 377 7.99 -8.32 -8.77
C SER A 377 8.82 -8.17 -10.05
N SER A 378 9.60 -9.19 -10.41
CA SER A 378 10.40 -9.23 -11.62
C SER A 378 9.55 -8.97 -12.87
N ARG A 379 10.18 -8.57 -13.98
CA ARG A 379 9.48 -8.41 -15.27
C ARG A 379 8.76 -9.70 -15.66
N GLU A 380 9.43 -10.83 -15.45
CA GLU A 380 8.86 -12.14 -15.76
C GLU A 380 7.70 -12.52 -14.83
N GLY A 381 7.82 -12.25 -13.53
CA GLY A 381 6.72 -12.46 -12.57
C GLY A 381 5.48 -11.66 -12.91
N ARG A 382 5.65 -10.43 -13.44
CA ARG A 382 4.54 -9.61 -13.94
C ARG A 382 3.92 -10.15 -15.23
N LEU A 383 4.72 -10.76 -16.11
CA LEU A 383 4.25 -11.34 -17.37
C LEU A 383 3.64 -12.74 -17.21
N SER A 384 4.06 -13.50 -16.20
CA SER A 384 3.59 -14.87 -15.95
C SER A 384 2.08 -14.98 -15.69
N GLY A 385 1.46 -13.89 -15.22
CA GLY A 385 0.02 -13.84 -14.95
C GLY A 385 -0.46 -14.78 -13.85
N THR A 386 0.43 -15.44 -13.08
CA THR A 386 -0.02 -16.40 -12.07
C THR A 386 -0.75 -15.66 -10.93
N PRO A 387 -1.91 -16.18 -10.46
CA PRO A 387 -2.64 -15.54 -9.36
C PRO A 387 -1.80 -15.37 -8.11
N LEU A 388 -0.92 -16.34 -7.84
CA LEU A 388 -0.01 -16.31 -6.71
C LEU A 388 1.02 -15.17 -6.81
N ALA A 389 1.63 -14.95 -7.99
CA ALA A 389 2.55 -13.83 -8.17
C ALA A 389 1.85 -12.49 -7.93
N ALA A 390 0.62 -12.33 -8.43
CA ALA A 390 -0.18 -11.13 -8.21
C ALA A 390 -0.53 -10.92 -6.72
N ALA A 391 -0.90 -11.99 -6.00
CA ALA A 391 -1.16 -11.94 -4.56
C ALA A 391 0.08 -11.50 -3.77
N ILE A 392 1.26 -12.09 -4.07
CA ILE A 392 2.53 -11.72 -3.43
C ILE A 392 2.86 -10.24 -3.67
N ARG A 393 2.69 -9.73 -4.90
CA ARG A 393 2.93 -8.31 -5.21
C ARG A 393 2.01 -7.37 -4.46
N ILE A 394 0.75 -7.75 -4.28
CA ILE A 394 -0.19 -6.97 -3.49
C ILE A 394 0.23 -6.94 -2.02
N HIS A 395 0.57 -8.09 -1.44
CA HIS A 395 1.09 -8.13 -0.07
C HIS A 395 2.36 -7.29 0.10
N SER A 396 3.29 -7.33 -0.88
CA SER A 396 4.53 -6.54 -0.79
C SER A 396 4.23 -5.03 -0.82
N LYS A 397 3.32 -4.57 -1.69
CA LYS A 397 2.85 -3.16 -1.73
C LYS A 397 2.31 -2.67 -0.38
N PHE A 398 1.55 -3.51 0.34
CA PHE A 398 0.96 -3.14 1.64
C PHE A 398 1.88 -3.32 2.84
N SER A 399 2.96 -4.10 2.70
CA SER A 399 3.94 -4.31 3.77
C SER A 399 4.92 -3.13 3.93
N LEU A 400 4.94 -2.18 2.98
CA LEU A 400 5.83 -1.03 3.01
C LEU A 400 5.31 0.05 4.00
N PRO A 401 6.11 0.43 5.04
CA PRO A 401 5.71 1.42 6.03
C PRO A 401 5.31 2.77 5.41
N SER A 402 5.97 3.17 4.32
CA SER A 402 5.70 4.44 3.64
C SER A 402 4.30 4.52 3.01
N VAL A 403 3.75 3.39 2.55
CA VAL A 403 2.39 3.33 1.98
C VAL A 403 1.36 3.45 3.09
N LEU A 404 1.57 2.75 4.20
CA LEU A 404 0.70 2.84 5.38
C LEU A 404 0.71 4.24 5.99
N THR A 405 1.87 4.90 6.09
CA THR A 405 1.99 6.26 6.64
C THR A 405 1.40 7.31 5.70
N LYS A 406 1.70 7.26 4.39
CA LYS A 406 1.07 8.15 3.39
C LYS A 406 -0.45 8.03 3.41
N ARG A 407 -0.97 6.84 3.64
CA ARG A 407 -2.41 6.58 3.64
C ARG A 407 -3.08 6.95 4.96
N LYS A 408 -2.41 6.76 6.10
CA LYS A 408 -2.88 7.25 7.40
C LYS A 408 -2.97 8.77 7.39
N LEU A 409 -1.99 9.44 6.79
CA LEU A 409 -2.04 10.88 6.53
C LEU A 409 -3.16 11.24 5.54
N ALA A 410 -3.30 10.55 4.41
CA ALA A 410 -4.38 10.80 3.46
C ALA A 410 -5.78 10.63 4.09
N GLY A 411 -5.97 9.64 4.96
CA GLY A 411 -7.21 9.42 5.71
C GLY A 411 -7.48 10.46 6.81
N MET A 412 -6.43 11.11 7.33
CA MET A 412 -6.58 12.22 8.30
C MET A 412 -6.88 13.56 7.62
N PHE A 413 -6.52 13.74 6.35
CA PHE A 413 -6.56 15.04 5.66
C PHE A 413 -7.58 15.14 4.52
N SER A 414 -8.36 14.11 4.22
CA SER A 414 -9.21 14.14 3.03
C SER A 414 -10.70 14.17 3.32
N ALA A 415 -11.37 15.07 2.61
CA ALA A 415 -12.77 15.02 2.22
C ALA A 415 -13.07 13.79 1.30
N GLN A 416 -12.51 12.62 1.61
CA GLN A 416 -12.59 11.37 0.85
C GLN A 416 -13.96 10.70 0.90
N SER A 417 -14.92 11.23 1.67
CA SER A 417 -16.28 10.69 1.71
C SER A 417 -16.94 10.73 0.33
N GLY A 418 -16.75 11.81 -0.43
CA GLY A 418 -17.34 11.96 -1.78
C GLY A 418 -16.82 10.93 -2.79
N GLN A 419 -15.50 10.79 -2.92
CA GLN A 419 -14.89 9.84 -3.86
C GLN A 419 -15.13 8.38 -3.46
N THR A 420 -15.11 8.08 -2.16
CA THR A 420 -15.42 6.72 -1.66
C THR A 420 -16.88 6.38 -1.95
N LEU A 421 -17.79 7.32 -1.72
CA LEU A 421 -19.21 7.15 -2.03
C LEU A 421 -19.42 6.96 -3.54
N GLN A 422 -18.77 7.76 -4.39
CA GLN A 422 -18.84 7.62 -5.85
C GLN A 422 -18.30 6.26 -6.33
N ALA A 423 -17.16 5.82 -5.78
CA ALA A 423 -16.58 4.52 -6.11
C ALA A 423 -17.50 3.37 -5.67
N TRP A 424 -18.04 3.43 -4.45
CA TRP A 424 -19.04 2.48 -3.99
C TRP A 424 -20.30 2.47 -4.86
N GLN A 425 -20.85 3.65 -5.20
CA GLN A 425 -22.01 3.78 -6.09
C GLN A 425 -21.72 3.17 -7.46
N ALA A 426 -20.54 3.42 -8.03
CA ALA A 426 -20.13 2.85 -9.31
C ALA A 426 -20.09 1.31 -9.26
N GLY A 427 -19.54 0.73 -8.19
CA GLY A 427 -19.54 -0.72 -7.99
C GLY A 427 -20.94 -1.30 -7.78
N ARG A 428 -21.81 -0.59 -7.05
CA ARG A 428 -23.20 -1.00 -6.85
C ARG A 428 -23.98 -0.96 -8.16
N LEU A 429 -23.83 0.09 -8.96
CA LEU A 429 -24.44 0.20 -10.29
C LEU A 429 -23.93 -0.89 -11.23
N GLY A 430 -22.63 -1.20 -11.21
CA GLY A 430 -22.06 -2.29 -11.98
C GLY A 430 -22.69 -3.65 -11.66
N MET A 431 -22.86 -3.94 -10.37
CA MET A 431 -23.53 -5.17 -9.91
C MET A 431 -25.00 -5.22 -10.33
N LEU A 432 -25.76 -4.13 -10.12
CA LEU A 432 -27.17 -4.07 -10.52
C LEU A 432 -27.35 -4.22 -12.03
N ALA A 433 -26.46 -3.62 -12.83
CA ALA A 433 -26.48 -3.77 -14.29
C ALA A 433 -26.26 -5.22 -14.72
N ARG A 434 -25.36 -5.94 -14.05
CA ARG A 434 -25.14 -7.38 -14.29
C ARG A 434 -26.37 -8.21 -13.92
N GLU A 435 -26.96 -7.98 -12.74
CA GLU A 435 -28.18 -8.68 -12.31
C GLU A 435 -29.34 -8.46 -13.29
N ALA A 436 -29.51 -7.22 -13.75
CA ALA A 436 -30.50 -6.89 -14.78
C ALA A 436 -30.24 -7.64 -16.09
N ALA A 437 -28.99 -7.67 -16.56
CA ALA A 437 -28.60 -8.41 -17.76
C ALA A 437 -28.81 -9.93 -17.62
N GLN A 438 -28.59 -10.47 -16.42
CA GLN A 438 -28.84 -11.88 -16.14
C GLN A 438 -30.35 -12.19 -16.16
N ARG A 439 -31.18 -11.37 -15.52
CA ARG A 439 -32.64 -11.52 -15.55
C ARG A 439 -33.20 -11.41 -16.97
N ALA A 440 -32.66 -10.50 -17.79
CA ALA A 440 -33.03 -10.39 -19.19
C ALA A 440 -32.75 -11.71 -19.93
N ARG A 441 -31.55 -12.29 -19.79
CA ARG A 441 -31.22 -13.59 -20.37
C ARG A 441 -32.11 -14.73 -19.87
N GLU A 442 -32.45 -14.75 -18.58
CA GLU A 442 -33.37 -15.76 -18.02
C GLU A 442 -34.79 -15.62 -18.60
N LEU A 443 -35.27 -14.39 -18.78
CA LEU A 443 -36.56 -14.12 -19.42
C LEU A 443 -36.55 -14.53 -20.90
N ASP A 444 -35.48 -14.20 -21.63
CA ASP A 444 -35.31 -14.62 -23.03
C ASP A 444 -35.26 -16.15 -23.15
N ALA A 445 -34.54 -16.82 -22.26
CA ALA A 445 -34.51 -18.29 -22.20
C ALA A 445 -35.90 -18.89 -21.92
N ARG A 446 -36.67 -18.30 -21.00
CA ARG A 446 -38.05 -18.71 -20.72
C ARG A 446 -38.98 -18.46 -21.89
N LEU A 447 -38.85 -17.32 -22.57
CA LEU A 447 -39.60 -17.02 -23.80
C LEU A 447 -39.30 -18.05 -24.88
N ASN A 448 -38.03 -18.35 -25.12
CA ASN A 448 -37.62 -19.38 -26.09
C ASN A 448 -38.19 -20.78 -25.75
N LEU A 449 -38.26 -21.15 -24.47
CA LEU A 449 -38.89 -22.40 -24.03
C LEU A 449 -40.41 -22.39 -24.26
N LEU A 450 -41.09 -21.28 -23.95
CA LEU A 450 -42.53 -21.14 -24.18
C LEU A 450 -42.87 -21.16 -25.68
N GLU A 451 -42.05 -20.52 -26.51
CA GLU A 451 -42.18 -20.57 -27.97
C GLU A 451 -41.95 -21.98 -28.51
N ALA A 452 -40.96 -22.71 -27.99
CA ALA A 452 -40.72 -24.10 -28.35
C ALA A 452 -41.90 -25.00 -27.96
N ASP A 453 -42.49 -24.80 -26.78
CA ASP A 453 -43.68 -25.54 -26.32
C ASP A 453 -44.94 -25.19 -27.12
N ALA A 454 -45.13 -23.91 -27.47
CA ALA A 454 -46.23 -23.48 -28.33
C ALA A 454 -46.15 -24.12 -29.72
N ARG A 455 -44.93 -24.27 -30.27
CA ARG A 455 -44.69 -24.99 -31.53
C ARG A 455 -44.90 -26.51 -31.40
N ARG A 456 -44.63 -27.09 -30.23
CA ARG A 456 -44.81 -28.54 -29.95
C ARG A 456 -46.25 -28.93 -29.65
N ARG A 457 -47.11 -28.00 -29.23
CA ARG A 457 -48.54 -28.30 -29.04
C ARG A 457 -49.15 -28.62 -30.41
N PRO A 458 -49.58 -29.88 -30.66
CA PRO A 458 -50.33 -30.18 -31.86
C PRO A 458 -51.60 -29.32 -31.83
N THR A 459 -51.84 -28.54 -32.88
CA THR A 459 -53.12 -27.84 -33.06
C THR A 459 -54.23 -28.86 -32.88
N ARG A 460 -54.92 -28.79 -31.74
CA ARG A 460 -55.99 -29.69 -31.34
C ARG A 460 -57.30 -29.21 -31.98
N SER A 461 -57.26 -28.94 -33.28
CA SER A 461 -58.43 -28.50 -34.06
C SER A 461 -59.10 -29.63 -34.83
N ASP A 462 -58.49 -30.81 -34.97
CA ASP A 462 -58.99 -31.78 -35.95
C ASP A 462 -59.73 -32.99 -35.38
N HIS A 463 -59.79 -33.17 -34.05
CA HIS A 463 -60.56 -34.26 -33.45
C HIS A 463 -61.38 -33.80 -32.24
N ALA A 464 -62.54 -33.17 -32.49
CA ALA A 464 -63.74 -33.27 -31.65
C ALA A 464 -64.91 -32.44 -32.20
N LEU A 465 -65.43 -32.81 -33.37
CA LEU A 465 -66.84 -32.63 -33.67
C LEU A 465 -67.39 -34.01 -34.02
N ASN A 466 -67.60 -34.84 -33.01
CA ASN A 466 -68.68 -35.82 -33.00
C ASN A 466 -68.88 -36.42 -31.60
N ALA A 467 -70.12 -36.29 -31.16
CA ALA A 467 -70.83 -37.01 -30.11
C ALA A 467 -70.96 -36.33 -28.72
N PRO A 468 -72.21 -36.12 -28.26
CA PRO A 468 -72.53 -35.62 -26.93
C PRO A 468 -72.64 -36.79 -25.95
N THR A 469 -72.25 -36.59 -24.70
CA THR A 469 -72.90 -37.31 -23.59
C THR A 469 -72.83 -36.50 -22.32
N VAL A 470 -74.02 -36.06 -21.94
CA VAL A 470 -74.44 -35.69 -20.60
C VAL A 470 -73.93 -36.73 -19.60
N ARG A 471 -73.19 -36.30 -18.57
CA ARG A 471 -73.34 -36.87 -17.23
C ARG A 471 -72.85 -35.90 -16.17
N ALA A 472 -73.80 -35.59 -15.29
CA ALA A 472 -73.63 -34.87 -14.05
C ALA A 472 -72.55 -35.51 -13.18
N PHE A 473 -71.80 -34.68 -12.46
CA PHE A 473 -71.35 -35.02 -11.11
C PHE A 473 -71.33 -33.76 -10.25
N GLU A 474 -72.11 -33.85 -9.18
CA GLU A 474 -72.23 -32.91 -8.10
C GLU A 474 -71.02 -32.98 -7.15
N HIS A 475 -70.90 -31.90 -6.38
CA HIS A 475 -70.27 -31.80 -5.05
C HIS A 475 -68.73 -31.76 -4.96
N GLY A 476 -68.26 -30.63 -4.43
CA GLY A 476 -66.87 -30.44 -4.00
C GLY A 476 -66.63 -29.05 -3.42
N VAL A 477 -67.27 -28.77 -2.27
CA VAL A 477 -66.95 -27.63 -1.39
C VAL A 477 -65.45 -27.67 -1.03
N GLY A 478 -64.71 -26.58 -1.28
CA GLY A 478 -63.28 -26.57 -0.98
C GLY A 478 -62.60 -25.21 -1.06
N ARG A 479 -62.66 -24.48 0.07
CA ARG A 479 -61.70 -23.47 0.57
C ARG A 479 -61.39 -22.23 -0.29
N LEU A 480 -62.03 -21.13 0.10
CA LEU A 480 -61.45 -19.79 0.07
C LEU A 480 -60.15 -19.77 0.91
N VAL A 481 -59.01 -19.61 0.26
CA VAL A 481 -57.75 -19.27 0.94
C VAL A 481 -57.80 -17.78 1.26
N ASN A 482 -58.05 -17.52 2.53
CA ASN A 482 -57.97 -16.22 3.16
C ASN A 482 -56.48 -15.80 3.19
N VAL A 483 -56.08 -14.85 2.34
CA VAL A 483 -54.73 -14.27 2.38
C VAL A 483 -54.70 -13.23 3.50
N LYS A 484 -54.14 -13.64 4.64
CA LYS A 484 -53.68 -12.74 5.71
C LYS A 484 -52.58 -11.82 5.16
N PRO A 485 -52.64 -10.49 5.31
CA PRO A 485 -51.44 -9.68 5.23
C PRO A 485 -50.68 -9.82 6.55
N ALA A 486 -49.52 -10.46 6.51
CA ALA A 486 -48.52 -10.39 7.56
C ALA A 486 -47.27 -9.78 6.95
N VAL A 487 -46.97 -8.53 7.30
CA VAL A 487 -45.69 -8.03 7.85
C VAL A 487 -45.96 -6.59 8.32
N THR A 488 -46.29 -6.42 9.60
CA THR A 488 -46.06 -5.15 10.30
C THR A 488 -44.55 -5.04 10.56
N SER A 489 -43.96 -3.92 10.18
CA SER A 489 -42.54 -3.64 10.43
C SER A 489 -42.34 -3.30 11.91
N PRO A 490 -41.51 -4.05 12.67
CA PRO A 490 -41.32 -3.82 14.12
C PRO A 490 -40.65 -2.48 14.45
N CYS A 491 -40.06 -1.80 13.46
CA CYS A 491 -39.30 -0.58 13.70
C CYS A 491 -40.15 0.67 13.88
N LEU A 492 -41.43 0.67 13.48
CA LEU A 492 -42.29 1.85 13.61
C LEU A 492 -42.92 1.98 15.01
N ASP A 493 -43.28 0.87 15.65
CA ASP A 493 -43.91 0.88 16.97
C ASP A 493 -42.92 1.28 18.07
N MET A 494 -41.64 0.96 17.89
CA MET A 494 -40.58 1.25 18.86
C MET A 494 -40.16 2.74 18.89
N LEU A 495 -40.54 3.52 17.88
CA LEU A 495 -40.15 4.93 17.75
C LEU A 495 -41.28 5.92 18.09
N LEU A 496 -42.55 5.47 18.10
CA LEU A 496 -43.71 6.37 18.18
C LEU A 496 -44.67 6.11 19.36
N GLY A 497 -44.49 5.02 20.12
CA GLY A 497 -45.31 4.69 21.29
C GLY A 497 -46.79 4.40 20.98
N ASP A 498 -47.54 3.93 21.99
CA ASP A 498 -48.90 3.36 21.89
C ASP A 498 -50.03 4.32 21.41
N SER A 499 -49.69 5.48 20.84
CA SER A 499 -50.67 6.43 20.26
C SER A 499 -50.45 6.70 18.77
N ALA A 500 -49.65 5.87 18.08
CA ALA A 500 -49.30 6.06 16.67
C ALA A 500 -50.50 6.03 15.70
N HIS A 501 -51.63 5.44 16.08
CA HIS A 501 -52.76 5.25 15.17
C HIS A 501 -53.67 6.48 15.02
N ASP A 502 -53.58 7.46 15.93
CA ASP A 502 -54.44 8.66 15.92
C ASP A 502 -53.72 9.96 15.51
N ARG A 503 -52.43 9.90 15.18
CA ARG A 503 -51.68 11.12 14.79
C ARG A 503 -51.59 11.26 13.27
N THR A 504 -52.18 12.34 12.76
CA THR A 504 -52.06 12.69 11.33
C THR A 504 -50.61 13.09 11.00
N PRO A 505 -50.17 12.93 9.74
CA PRO A 505 -48.83 13.36 9.29
C PRO A 505 -48.52 14.85 9.52
N ALA A 506 -49.54 15.68 9.80
CA ALA A 506 -49.38 17.06 10.20
C ALA A 506 -48.98 17.21 11.68
N SER A 507 -49.55 16.39 12.58
CA SER A 507 -49.19 16.34 14.00
C SER A 507 -47.74 15.91 14.22
N ILE A 508 -47.28 14.90 13.47
CA ILE A 508 -45.89 14.41 13.52
C ILE A 508 -44.91 15.49 13.06
N ARG A 509 -45.23 16.21 11.97
CA ARG A 509 -44.40 17.33 11.50
C ARG A 509 -44.35 18.51 12.47
N SER A 510 -45.44 18.78 13.19
CA SER A 510 -45.48 19.83 14.21
C SER A 510 -44.61 19.47 15.43
N ALA A 511 -44.62 18.21 15.86
CA ALA A 511 -43.81 17.73 16.98
C ALA A 511 -42.31 17.82 16.67
N ILE A 512 -41.89 17.39 15.46
CA ILE A 512 -40.48 17.44 15.03
C ILE A 512 -39.98 18.89 14.95
N ARG A 513 -40.80 19.84 14.47
CA ARG A 513 -40.41 21.27 14.47
C ARG A 513 -40.30 21.85 15.87
N SER A 514 -41.13 21.42 16.81
CA SER A 514 -41.07 21.89 18.20
C SER A 514 -39.77 21.45 18.87
N GLU A 515 -39.36 20.19 18.71
CA GLU A 515 -38.12 19.70 19.31
C GLU A 515 -36.86 20.31 18.66
N LEU A 516 -36.88 20.54 17.34
CA LEU A 516 -35.78 21.24 16.67
C LEU A 516 -35.67 22.70 17.13
N GLY A 517 -36.80 23.38 17.39
CA GLY A 517 -36.80 24.74 17.94
C GLY A 517 -36.28 24.83 19.37
N GLU A 518 -36.49 23.80 20.21
CA GLU A 518 -35.92 23.73 21.56
C GLU A 518 -34.41 23.45 21.57
N LEU A 519 -33.89 22.77 20.54
CA LEU A 519 -32.46 22.54 20.39
C LEU A 519 -31.70 23.77 19.89
N GLU A 520 -32.35 24.63 19.10
CA GLU A 520 -31.76 25.90 18.62
C GLU A 520 -31.82 27.03 19.68
N ALA A 521 -32.67 26.91 20.70
CA ALA A 521 -32.83 27.91 21.76
C ALA A 521 -31.95 27.68 23.01
N ARG A 522 -31.10 26.64 23.02
CA ARG A 522 -30.12 26.43 24.09
C ARG A 522 -28.82 27.18 23.73
N PRO A 523 -28.34 28.10 24.59
CA PRO A 523 -27.20 28.96 24.28
C PRO A 523 -25.87 28.21 24.11
#